data_AF-A0A4S2S4K8-F1
#
_entry.id   AF-A0A4S2S4K8-F1
#
_cell.length_a   1.000
_cell.length_b   1.000
_cell.length_c   1.000
_cell.angle_alpha   90.00
_cell.angle_beta   90.00
_cell.angle_gamma   90.00
#
_symmetry.space_group_name_H-M   'P 1'
#
loop_
_entity.id
_entity.type
_entity.pdbx_description
1 polymer ?
#
loop_
_entity_poly.entity_id
_entity_poly.type
_entity_poly.pdbx_seq_one_letter_code
_entity_poly.pdbx_strand_id
1 'polypeptide(L)'
;MALAQPEPGGMLQGRTDPRTGPLRGTLATTACMETLQVGYLHAVAAAAGCSLSQPFPDNGIDWQVNHGAPEHAVDDEVTIKVQLKATYQVPPRPAGPTFAFTLDNEHLVKLARTPVAVHKILVVMLVPRERDQWLAAGHDRLDLRHCCYWTNLAGHPVTGRRRTTVRIPTTRIFDDRALCEIMTRVGSGGTP
;
A
#
# COMPACT_ATOMS: atom_id res chain seq x y z
N MET A 1 51.64 -17.49 -56.43
CA MET A 1 50.87 -18.28 -55.46
C MET A 1 49.82 -17.39 -54.84
N ALA A 2 48.57 -17.62 -55.21
CA ALA A 2 47.41 -17.12 -54.50
C ALA A 2 47.24 -17.92 -53.19
N LEU A 3 46.55 -17.34 -52.21
CA LEU A 3 45.36 -17.92 -51.59
C LEU A 3 44.71 -16.87 -50.68
N ALA A 4 43.43 -16.65 -50.91
CA ALA A 4 42.57 -15.71 -50.20
C ALA A 4 41.74 -16.41 -49.11
N GLN A 5 41.22 -15.58 -48.20
CA GLN A 5 40.05 -15.75 -47.32
C GLN A 5 40.18 -16.55 -46.00
N PRO A 6 39.27 -16.35 -45.03
CA PRO A 6 38.10 -15.43 -44.98
C PRO A 6 38.03 -14.53 -43.72
N GLU A 7 37.26 -13.44 -43.83
CA GLU A 7 36.68 -12.73 -42.68
C GLU A 7 35.53 -13.56 -42.09
N PRO A 8 35.48 -13.82 -40.76
CA PRO A 8 34.30 -14.40 -40.16
C PRO A 8 33.44 -13.34 -39.47
N GLY A 9 32.25 -13.16 -40.05
CA GLY A 9 31.01 -13.14 -39.27
C GLY A 9 30.59 -11.79 -38.74
N GLY A 10 29.68 -11.14 -39.47
CA GLY A 10 28.84 -10.08 -38.92
C GLY A 10 28.18 -10.57 -37.62
N MET A 11 28.34 -9.77 -36.56
CA MET A 11 27.52 -9.92 -35.36
C MET A 11 26.07 -9.70 -35.80
N LEU A 12 25.31 -10.79 -35.92
CA LEU A 12 23.87 -10.73 -35.83
C LEU A 12 23.58 -10.03 -34.50
N GLN A 13 23.22 -8.75 -34.59
CA GLN A 13 22.56 -8.04 -33.51
C GLN A 13 21.42 -8.95 -33.09
N GLY A 14 21.55 -9.54 -31.90
CA GLY A 14 20.53 -10.37 -31.30
C GLY A 14 19.25 -9.56 -31.33
N ARG A 15 18.33 -9.98 -32.20
CA ARG A 15 16.95 -9.51 -32.18
C ARG A 15 16.42 -10.00 -30.84
N THR A 16 16.50 -9.16 -29.81
CA THR A 16 15.89 -9.43 -28.52
C THR A 16 14.40 -9.57 -28.78
N ASP A 17 13.92 -10.81 -28.79
CA ASP A 17 12.50 -11.13 -28.87
C ASP A 17 11.82 -10.43 -27.69
N PRO A 18 10.81 -9.57 -27.90
CA PRO A 18 10.12 -8.82 -26.84
C PRO A 18 9.32 -9.70 -25.85
N ARG A 19 9.59 -11.01 -25.80
CA ARG A 19 8.83 -12.03 -25.04
C ARG A 19 9.66 -12.76 -23.97
N THR A 20 10.82 -12.24 -23.57
CA THR A 20 11.72 -12.89 -22.59
C THR A 20 11.39 -12.58 -21.12
N GLY A 21 10.10 -12.39 -20.80
CA GLY A 21 9.61 -12.29 -19.42
C GLY A 21 9.10 -13.64 -18.90
N PRO A 22 9.10 -13.88 -17.58
CA PRO A 22 8.46 -15.06 -17.02
C PRO A 22 6.96 -15.08 -17.35
N LEU A 23 6.40 -16.27 -17.59
CA LEU A 23 4.96 -16.45 -17.81
C LEU A 23 4.20 -16.05 -16.54
N ARG A 24 3.40 -14.96 -16.62
CA ARG A 24 2.56 -14.49 -15.51
C ARG A 24 1.10 -14.96 -15.67
N GLY A 25 0.43 -15.17 -14.55
CA GLY A 25 -1.02 -15.47 -14.53
C GLY A 25 -1.87 -14.30 -15.02
N THR A 26 -3.14 -14.59 -15.34
CA THR A 26 -4.08 -13.69 -16.04
C THR A 26 -4.92 -12.78 -15.14
N LEU A 27 -4.67 -12.79 -13.82
CA LEU A 27 -5.41 -11.94 -12.87
C LEU A 27 -5.23 -10.46 -13.20
N ALA A 28 -6.29 -9.67 -13.05
CA ALA A 28 -6.26 -8.22 -13.28
C ALA A 28 -5.15 -7.56 -12.45
N THR A 29 -4.44 -6.60 -13.04
CA THR A 29 -3.31 -5.93 -12.36
C THR A 29 -3.76 -5.26 -11.07
N THR A 30 -4.95 -4.64 -11.04
CA THR A 30 -5.51 -4.01 -9.85
C THR A 30 -5.78 -5.01 -8.73
N ALA A 31 -6.28 -6.21 -9.04
CA ALA A 31 -6.45 -7.27 -8.04
C ALA A 31 -5.09 -7.78 -7.53
N CYS A 32 -4.08 -7.85 -8.39
CA CYS A 32 -2.71 -8.18 -7.96
C CYS A 32 -2.13 -7.09 -7.02
N MET A 33 -2.43 -5.81 -7.25
CA MET A 33 -2.01 -4.70 -6.38
C MET A 33 -2.68 -4.79 -5.00
N GLU A 34 -3.97 -5.15 -4.98
CA GLU A 34 -4.70 -5.39 -3.75
C GLU A 34 -4.07 -6.53 -2.95
N THR A 35 -3.79 -7.67 -3.59
CA THR A 35 -3.10 -8.80 -2.96
C THR A 35 -1.72 -8.40 -2.42
N LEU A 36 -0.95 -7.62 -3.18
CA LEU A 36 0.36 -7.11 -2.73
C LEU A 36 0.22 -6.23 -1.48
N GLN A 37 -0.78 -5.34 -1.45
CA GLN A 37 -1.04 -4.46 -0.31
C GLN A 37 -1.53 -5.21 0.92
N VAL A 38 -2.37 -6.24 0.74
CA VAL A 38 -2.76 -7.13 1.84
C VAL A 38 -1.54 -7.83 2.42
N GLY A 39 -0.63 -8.35 1.58
CA GLY A 39 0.62 -8.95 2.04
C GLY A 39 1.50 -7.97 2.82
N TYR A 40 1.60 -6.72 2.37
CA TYR A 40 2.31 -5.67 3.10
C TYR A 40 1.68 -5.38 4.47
N LEU A 41 0.35 -5.26 4.53
CA LEU A 41 -0.36 -5.05 5.80
C LEU A 41 -0.09 -6.18 6.79
N HIS A 42 -0.06 -7.44 6.34
CA HIS A 42 0.29 -8.58 7.20
C HIS A 42 1.72 -8.49 7.73
N ALA A 43 2.69 -8.10 6.89
CA ALA A 43 4.07 -7.93 7.32
C ALA A 43 4.21 -6.82 8.37
N VAL A 44 3.57 -5.66 8.14
CA VAL A 44 3.55 -4.54 9.10
C VAL A 44 2.87 -4.94 10.41
N ALA A 45 1.71 -5.58 10.36
CA ALA A 45 0.99 -6.01 11.55
C ALA A 45 1.79 -7.04 12.36
N ALA A 46 2.42 -8.01 11.69
CA ALA A 46 3.25 -9.01 12.35
C ALA A 46 4.45 -8.37 13.07
N ALA A 47 5.14 -7.42 12.42
CA ALA A 47 6.26 -6.70 13.02
C ALA A 47 5.82 -5.80 14.19
N ALA A 48 4.62 -5.22 14.12
CA ALA A 48 4.03 -4.39 15.17
C ALA A 48 3.34 -5.19 16.30
N GLY A 49 3.32 -6.52 16.23
CA GLY A 49 2.63 -7.37 17.22
C GLY A 49 1.10 -7.22 17.21
N CYS A 50 0.51 -6.81 16.09
CA CYS A 50 -0.93 -6.62 15.95
C CYS A 50 -1.63 -7.85 15.35
N SER A 51 -2.89 -8.08 15.72
CA SER A 51 -3.76 -9.03 15.04
C SER A 51 -4.55 -8.36 13.91
N LEU A 52 -4.91 -9.14 12.89
CA LEU A 52 -5.67 -8.69 11.74
C LEU A 52 -6.96 -9.51 11.58
N SER A 53 -8.07 -8.84 11.27
CA SER A 53 -9.31 -9.50 10.90
C SER A 53 -10.03 -8.76 9.77
N GLN A 54 -10.73 -9.51 8.91
CA GLN A 54 -11.56 -8.94 7.86
C GLN A 54 -13.00 -8.82 8.36
N PRO A 55 -13.69 -7.68 8.15
CA PRO A 55 -15.09 -7.56 8.50
C PRO A 55 -15.95 -8.43 7.59
N PHE A 56 -16.96 -9.07 8.18
CA PHE A 56 -17.98 -9.82 7.46
C PHE A 56 -19.38 -9.41 7.92
N PRO A 57 -20.27 -8.95 7.02
CA PRO A 57 -20.01 -8.68 5.59
C PRO A 57 -19.07 -7.48 5.38
N ASP A 58 -18.42 -7.41 4.21
CA ASP A 58 -17.64 -6.22 3.82
C ASP A 58 -18.57 -5.01 3.73
N ASN A 59 -18.19 -3.93 4.44
CA ASN A 59 -18.95 -2.68 4.50
C ASN A 59 -18.16 -1.49 3.95
N GLY A 60 -17.14 -1.74 3.13
CA GLY A 60 -16.22 -0.73 2.62
C GLY A 60 -15.22 -0.29 3.67
N ILE A 61 -14.71 -1.23 4.46
CA ILE A 61 -13.52 -1.15 5.31
C ILE A 61 -12.85 -2.50 5.15
N ASP A 62 -11.58 -2.52 4.78
CA ASP A 62 -10.95 -3.78 4.34
C ASP A 62 -10.46 -4.62 5.51
N TRP A 63 -9.94 -3.98 6.58
CA TRP A 63 -9.33 -4.67 7.71
C TRP A 63 -9.62 -3.98 9.04
N GLN A 64 -9.63 -4.78 10.11
CA GLN A 64 -9.49 -4.34 11.48
C GLN A 64 -8.11 -4.79 11.98
N VAL A 65 -7.44 -3.90 12.71
CA VAL A 65 -6.15 -4.15 13.33
C VAL A 65 -6.32 -3.96 14.82
N ASN A 66 -5.96 -4.97 15.62
CA ASN A 66 -6.03 -4.91 17.07
C ASN A 66 -4.63 -4.96 17.67
N HIS A 67 -4.42 -4.17 18.72
CA HIS A 67 -3.16 -4.09 19.45
C HIS A 67 -3.43 -4.23 20.94
N GLY A 68 -3.00 -5.37 21.51
CA GLY A 68 -3.07 -5.65 22.93
C GLY A 68 -1.85 -5.11 23.67
N ALA A 69 -2.04 -4.27 24.67
CA ALA A 69 -1.00 -3.75 25.55
C ALA A 69 -1.57 -3.36 26.93
N PRO A 70 -1.00 -3.83 28.05
CA PRO A 70 -1.41 -3.43 29.40
C PRO A 70 -1.33 -1.92 29.68
N GLU A 71 -0.53 -1.19 28.90
CA GLU A 71 -0.31 0.26 29.02
C GLU A 71 -1.45 1.11 28.44
N HIS A 72 -2.39 0.49 27.72
CA HIS A 72 -3.58 1.19 27.22
C HIS A 72 -4.46 1.65 28.38
N ALA A 73 -5.12 2.80 28.22
CA ALA A 73 -5.72 3.53 29.33
C ALA A 73 -7.10 3.01 29.77
N VAL A 74 -7.86 2.39 28.87
CA VAL A 74 -9.26 1.99 29.11
C VAL A 74 -9.40 0.47 29.10
N ASP A 75 -9.06 -0.15 27.97
CA ASP A 75 -9.01 -1.60 27.80
C ASP A 75 -7.58 -1.99 27.44
N ASP A 76 -7.18 -3.23 27.71
CA ASP A 76 -5.87 -3.77 27.33
C ASP A 76 -5.75 -4.06 25.83
N GLU A 77 -6.79 -3.80 25.05
CA GLU A 77 -6.81 -3.93 23.59
C GLU A 77 -7.43 -2.67 22.96
N VAL A 78 -6.82 -2.19 21.88
CA VAL A 78 -7.45 -1.20 21.01
C VAL A 78 -7.52 -1.65 19.57
N THR A 79 -8.57 -1.21 18.89
CA THR A 79 -8.83 -1.50 17.48
C THR A 79 -8.78 -0.23 16.64
N ILE A 80 -8.18 -0.33 15.46
CA ILE A 80 -8.41 0.62 14.36
C ILE A 80 -8.95 -0.12 13.13
N LYS A 81 -9.66 0.62 12.29
CA LYS A 81 -10.16 0.17 11.00
C LYS A 81 -9.29 0.73 9.89
N VAL A 82 -8.97 -0.09 8.90
CA VAL A 82 -8.08 0.27 7.80
C VAL A 82 -8.80 0.07 6.47
N GLN A 83 -8.84 1.12 5.66
CA GLN A 83 -9.16 1.02 4.25
C GLN A 83 -7.85 1.04 3.46
N LEU A 84 -7.65 0.03 2.62
CA LEU A 84 -6.56 -0.12 1.68
C LEU A 84 -6.97 0.46 0.31
N LYS A 85 -6.07 1.23 -0.29
CA LYS A 85 -6.10 1.58 -1.71
C LYS A 85 -4.71 1.46 -2.30
N ALA A 86 -4.61 1.01 -3.54
CA ALA A 86 -3.34 0.95 -4.26
C ALA A 86 -3.46 1.70 -5.60
N THR A 87 -2.38 2.35 -6.02
CA THR A 87 -2.33 3.03 -7.33
C THR A 87 -0.92 2.98 -7.94
N TYR A 88 -0.86 2.85 -9.26
CA TYR A 88 0.36 3.12 -10.05
C TYR A 88 0.30 4.48 -10.77
N GLN A 89 -0.81 5.23 -10.63
CA GLN A 89 -1.01 6.51 -11.33
C GLN A 89 -0.15 7.62 -10.73
N VAL A 90 0.23 7.48 -9.45
CA VAL A 90 1.20 8.34 -8.78
C VAL A 90 2.51 7.56 -8.70
N PRO A 91 3.64 8.12 -9.21
CA PRO A 91 4.91 7.42 -9.15
C PRO A 91 5.39 7.24 -7.70
N PRO A 92 6.19 6.21 -7.42
CA PRO A 92 6.90 6.08 -6.14
C PRO A 92 7.73 7.33 -5.84
N ARG A 93 7.90 7.64 -4.55
CA ARG A 93 8.57 8.87 -4.06
C ARG A 93 7.98 10.15 -4.67
N PRO A 94 6.70 10.48 -4.38
CA PRO A 94 6.09 11.70 -4.89
C PRO A 94 6.91 12.93 -4.53
N ALA A 95 7.01 13.88 -5.45
CA ALA A 95 7.67 15.15 -5.18
C ALA A 95 6.81 15.99 -4.22
N GLY A 96 7.43 16.57 -3.20
CA GLY A 96 6.79 17.49 -2.28
C GLY A 96 6.16 16.84 -1.03
N PRO A 97 5.48 17.65 -0.20
CA PRO A 97 5.02 17.23 1.13
C PRO A 97 3.73 16.39 1.10
N THR A 98 2.99 16.41 -0.01
CA THR A 98 1.76 15.63 -0.18
C THR A 98 1.58 15.20 -1.63
N PHE A 99 0.80 14.14 -1.86
CA PHE A 99 0.28 13.78 -3.17
C PHE A 99 -1.25 13.74 -3.18
N ALA A 100 -1.84 13.95 -4.35
CA ALA A 100 -3.29 13.92 -4.54
C ALA A 100 -3.77 12.48 -4.73
N PHE A 101 -4.86 12.12 -4.04
CA PHE A 101 -5.53 10.83 -4.22
C PHE A 101 -7.05 11.03 -4.26
N THR A 102 -7.71 10.46 -5.27
CA THR A 102 -9.15 10.66 -5.49
C THR A 102 -9.93 9.46 -5.01
N LEU A 103 -10.87 9.69 -4.08
CA LEU A 103 -11.77 8.70 -3.53
C LEU A 103 -13.18 8.90 -4.08
N ASP A 104 -13.92 7.80 -4.23
CA ASP A 104 -15.38 7.86 -4.32
C ASP A 104 -15.96 8.41 -3.01
N ASN A 105 -16.95 9.29 -3.13
CA ASN A 105 -17.53 9.96 -1.97
C ASN A 105 -18.15 8.98 -0.97
N GLU A 106 -18.65 7.82 -1.42
CA GLU A 106 -19.16 6.78 -0.53
C GLU A 106 -18.09 6.25 0.44
N HIS A 107 -16.87 5.99 -0.07
CA HIS A 107 -15.73 5.59 0.77
C HIS A 107 -15.28 6.74 1.67
N LEU A 108 -15.20 7.96 1.13
CA LEU A 108 -14.78 9.12 1.92
C LEU A 108 -15.75 9.41 3.08
N VAL A 109 -17.06 9.33 2.88
CA VAL A 109 -18.05 9.55 3.96
C VAL A 109 -17.85 8.55 5.09
N LYS A 110 -17.53 7.28 4.79
CA LYS A 110 -17.25 6.26 5.81
C LYS A 110 -15.98 6.59 6.59
N LEU A 111 -14.91 6.99 5.91
CA LEU A 111 -13.62 7.35 6.50
C LEU A 111 -13.66 8.68 7.29
N ALA A 112 -14.45 9.65 6.82
CA ALA A 112 -14.54 10.98 7.39
C ALA A 112 -15.53 11.11 8.56
N ARG A 113 -16.26 10.04 8.89
CA ARG A 113 -17.22 10.06 9.99
C ARG A 113 -16.52 10.42 11.31
N THR A 114 -17.13 11.36 12.04
CA THR A 114 -16.69 11.81 13.36
C THR A 114 -17.90 12.34 14.15
N PRO A 115 -17.97 12.15 15.49
CA PRO A 115 -17.08 11.34 16.32
C PRO A 115 -17.23 9.84 16.04
N VAL A 116 -16.23 9.05 16.43
CA VAL A 116 -16.22 7.57 16.29
C VAL A 116 -15.63 6.91 17.53
N ALA A 117 -16.16 5.75 17.89
CA ALA A 117 -15.58 4.90 18.94
C ALA A 117 -14.35 4.12 18.44
N VAL A 118 -14.36 3.71 17.16
CA VAL A 118 -13.24 3.00 16.52
C VAL A 118 -12.74 3.85 15.37
N HIS A 119 -11.49 4.32 15.49
CA HIS A 119 -10.85 5.16 14.49
C HIS A 119 -10.63 4.42 13.17
N LYS A 120 -10.57 5.20 12.09
CA LYS A 120 -10.36 4.69 10.74
C LYS A 120 -9.20 5.43 10.08
N ILE A 121 -8.35 4.69 9.39
CA ILE A 121 -7.29 5.26 8.56
C ILE A 121 -7.42 4.77 7.13
N LEU A 122 -7.00 5.61 6.20
CA LEU A 122 -6.75 5.24 4.82
C LEU A 122 -5.27 4.93 4.67
N VAL A 123 -4.94 3.78 4.09
CA VAL A 123 -3.58 3.41 3.68
C VAL A 123 -3.52 3.32 2.17
N VAL A 124 -2.70 4.17 1.55
CA VAL A 124 -2.51 4.22 0.10
C VAL A 124 -1.14 3.70 -0.29
N MET A 125 -1.11 2.58 -1.02
CA MET A 125 0.09 2.03 -1.63
C MET A 125 0.37 2.69 -2.98
N LEU A 126 1.58 3.23 -3.13
CA LEU A 126 2.15 3.60 -4.42
C LEU A 126 3.04 2.45 -4.90
N VAL A 127 2.75 1.93 -6.08
CA VAL A 127 3.45 0.78 -6.66
C VAL A 127 3.96 1.12 -8.06
N PRO A 128 5.12 0.58 -8.49
CA PRO A 128 5.59 0.71 -9.87
C PRO A 128 4.54 0.25 -10.88
N ARG A 129 4.49 0.89 -12.06
CA ARG A 129 3.56 0.51 -13.13
C ARG A 129 3.84 -0.88 -13.69
N GLU A 130 5.11 -1.25 -13.81
CA GLU A 130 5.53 -2.54 -14.34
C GLU A 130 5.56 -3.60 -13.22
N ARG A 131 4.73 -4.64 -13.38
CA ARG A 131 4.62 -5.73 -12.40
C ARG A 131 5.93 -6.48 -12.16
N ASP A 132 6.80 -6.53 -13.18
CA ASP A 132 8.13 -7.15 -13.07
C ASP A 132 9.03 -6.47 -12.03
N GLN A 133 8.71 -5.22 -11.68
CA GLN A 133 9.48 -4.45 -10.71
C GLN A 133 8.95 -4.61 -9.28
N TRP A 134 7.79 -5.24 -9.05
CA TRP A 134 7.15 -5.19 -7.72
C TRP A 134 7.91 -5.94 -6.63
N LEU A 135 8.58 -7.03 -6.99
CA LEU A 135 9.17 -7.95 -6.03
C LEU A 135 10.48 -8.52 -6.60
N ALA A 136 11.53 -8.48 -5.79
CA ALA A 136 12.77 -9.22 -6.02
C ALA A 136 13.11 -10.01 -4.76
N ALA A 137 13.40 -11.30 -4.91
CA ALA A 137 13.81 -12.16 -3.80
C ALA A 137 15.31 -12.45 -3.90
N GLY A 138 15.99 -12.32 -2.77
CA GLY A 138 17.37 -12.77 -2.59
C GLY A 138 17.46 -13.73 -1.40
N HIS A 139 18.68 -14.19 -1.10
CA HIS A 139 18.90 -15.11 0.02
C HIS A 139 18.58 -14.49 1.38
N ASP A 140 18.86 -13.20 1.56
CA ASP A 140 18.75 -12.53 2.87
C ASP A 140 17.49 -11.68 3.02
N ARG A 141 16.82 -11.33 1.91
CA ARG A 141 15.69 -10.40 1.94
C ARG A 141 14.74 -10.54 0.75
N LEU A 142 13.52 -10.06 0.99
CA LEU A 142 12.49 -9.85 -0.02
C LEU A 142 12.32 -8.34 -0.25
N ASP A 143 12.75 -7.86 -1.41
CA ASP A 143 12.63 -6.46 -1.80
C ASP A 143 11.27 -6.22 -2.47
N LEU A 144 10.32 -5.64 -1.71
CA LEU A 144 9.03 -5.19 -2.23
C LEU A 144 9.13 -3.72 -2.66
N ARG A 145 9.12 -3.43 -3.96
CA ARG A 145 9.19 -2.04 -4.46
C ARG A 145 7.82 -1.40 -4.41
N HIS A 146 7.55 -0.65 -3.35
CA HIS A 146 6.33 0.13 -3.13
C HIS A 146 6.56 1.12 -1.99
N CYS A 147 5.56 1.95 -1.67
CA CYS A 147 5.49 2.65 -0.39
C CYS A 147 4.02 2.85 0.00
N CYS A 148 3.65 2.45 1.21
CA CYS A 148 2.34 2.73 1.79
C CYS A 148 2.40 4.01 2.60
N TYR A 149 1.42 4.88 2.41
CA TYR A 149 1.24 6.12 3.18
C TYR A 149 -0.10 6.06 3.88
N TRP A 150 -0.19 6.59 5.10
CA TRP A 150 -1.43 6.60 5.86
C TRP A 150 -1.92 8.01 6.18
N THR A 151 -3.24 8.13 6.35
CA THR A 151 -3.86 9.35 6.87
C THR A 151 -5.19 9.05 7.56
N ASN A 152 -5.49 9.83 8.59
CA ASN A 152 -6.81 9.90 9.22
C ASN A 152 -7.63 10.98 8.51
N LEU A 153 -8.83 10.62 8.02
CA LEU A 153 -9.71 11.53 7.29
C LEU A 153 -10.91 12.00 8.11
N ALA A 154 -10.97 11.69 9.41
CA ALA A 154 -12.06 12.13 10.28
C ALA A 154 -12.33 13.64 10.14
N GLY A 155 -13.58 14.00 9.88
CA GLY A 155 -14.00 15.39 9.65
C GLY A 155 -13.66 15.97 8.27
N HIS A 156 -13.01 15.23 7.38
CA HIS A 156 -12.68 15.73 6.04
C HIS A 156 -13.96 15.97 5.21
N PRO A 157 -14.14 17.17 4.61
CA PRO A 157 -15.34 17.47 3.84
C PRO A 157 -15.36 16.72 2.50
N VAL A 158 -16.56 16.36 2.05
CA VAL A 158 -16.80 15.93 0.67
C VAL A 158 -16.95 17.18 -0.20
N THR A 159 -16.09 17.37 -1.19
CA THR A 159 -16.05 18.61 -1.98
C THR A 159 -16.47 18.42 -3.43
N GLY A 160 -16.38 17.20 -3.99
CA GLY A 160 -16.84 16.91 -5.35
C GLY A 160 -18.20 16.22 -5.39
N ARG A 161 -18.82 16.14 -6.58
CA ARG A 161 -20.17 15.56 -6.75
C ARG A 161 -20.22 14.04 -6.57
N ARG A 162 -19.24 13.32 -7.10
CA ARG A 162 -19.14 11.85 -7.00
C ARG A 162 -17.84 11.39 -6.35
N ARG A 163 -16.78 12.17 -6.53
CA ARG A 163 -15.43 11.88 -6.07
C ARG A 163 -14.83 13.11 -5.45
N THR A 164 -13.99 12.92 -4.44
CA THR A 164 -13.27 13.99 -3.75
C THR A 164 -11.78 13.64 -3.73
N THR A 165 -10.95 14.62 -4.07
CA THR A 165 -9.50 14.48 -3.98
C THR A 165 -9.03 14.90 -2.60
N VAL A 166 -8.35 14.00 -1.91
CA VAL A 166 -7.68 14.25 -0.63
C VAL A 166 -6.17 14.39 -0.86
N ARG A 167 -5.48 15.03 0.08
CA ARG A 167 -4.01 15.19 0.06
C ARG A 167 -3.40 14.26 1.10
N ILE A 168 -2.52 13.38 0.66
CA ILE A 168 -1.87 12.38 1.50
C ILE A 168 -0.44 12.82 1.78
N PRO A 169 -0.03 12.99 3.05
CA PRO A 169 1.32 13.41 3.41
C PRO A 169 2.38 12.37 3.02
N THR A 170 3.48 12.81 2.40
CA THR A 170 4.61 11.94 2.03
C THR A 170 5.49 11.57 3.23
N THR A 171 5.35 12.27 4.35
CA THR A 171 6.04 11.96 5.61
C THR A 171 5.37 10.87 6.43
N ARG A 172 4.11 10.51 6.13
CA ARG A 172 3.35 9.49 6.86
C ARG A 172 3.46 8.13 6.19
N ILE A 173 4.68 7.57 6.18
CA ILE A 173 4.89 6.18 5.75
C ILE A 173 4.20 5.26 6.75
N PHE A 174 3.51 4.24 6.23
CA PHE A 174 2.82 3.24 7.03
C PHE A 174 3.72 2.02 7.18
N ASP A 175 4.58 2.00 8.19
CA ASP A 175 5.39 0.86 8.59
C ASP A 175 4.98 0.35 9.99
N ASP A 176 5.72 -0.60 10.54
CA ASP A 176 5.48 -1.17 11.87
C ASP A 176 5.57 -0.12 12.97
N ARG A 177 6.56 0.78 12.90
CA ARG A 177 6.74 1.86 13.87
C ARG A 177 5.56 2.83 13.85
N ALA A 178 5.14 3.26 12.67
CA ALA A 178 3.98 4.13 12.52
C ALA A 178 2.71 3.46 13.05
N LEU A 179 2.54 2.15 12.83
CA LEU A 179 1.41 1.40 13.38
C LEU A 179 1.46 1.37 14.92
N CYS A 180 2.61 1.05 15.53
CA CYS A 180 2.78 1.11 16.98
C CYS A 180 2.44 2.51 17.53
N GLU A 181 2.96 3.57 16.91
CA GLU A 181 2.69 4.97 17.32
C GLU A 181 1.21 5.34 17.21
N ILE A 182 0.51 4.85 16.18
CA ILE A 182 -0.95 5.02 16.05
C ILE A 182 -1.66 4.30 17.20
N MET A 183 -1.30 3.05 17.45
CA MET A 183 -1.94 2.22 18.47
C MET A 183 -1.72 2.75 19.89
N THR A 184 -0.51 3.21 20.22
CA THR A 184 -0.23 3.84 21.52
C THR A 184 -1.08 5.10 21.73
N ARG A 185 -1.21 5.94 20.69
CA ARG A 185 -2.03 7.16 20.78
C ARG A 185 -3.50 6.84 20.97
N VAL A 186 -4.04 5.88 20.21
CA VAL A 186 -5.42 5.40 20.36
C VAL A 186 -5.65 4.76 21.73
N GLY A 187 -4.71 3.92 22.18
CA GLY A 187 -4.63 3.33 23.51
C GLY A 187 -4.74 4.32 24.66
N SER A 188 -4.18 5.51 24.48
CA SER A 188 -4.20 6.59 25.46
C SER A 188 -5.43 7.50 25.33
N GLY A 189 -6.43 7.14 24.51
CA GLY A 189 -7.63 7.94 24.24
C GLY A 189 -7.44 9.05 23.20
N GLY A 190 -6.30 9.08 22.51
CA GLY A 190 -6.01 9.99 21.41
C GLY A 190 -6.51 9.49 20.06
N THR A 191 -6.12 10.17 18.98
CA THR A 191 -6.46 9.80 17.60
C THR A 191 -5.22 9.35 16.83
N PRO A 192 -5.38 8.53 15.77
CA PRO A 192 -4.33 8.31 14.78
C PRO A 192 -3.87 9.63 14.16
#